data_AF-A0A2V5ST01-F1
#
_entry.id   AF-A0A2V5ST01-F1
#
_cell.length_a   1.000
_cell.length_b   1.000
_cell.length_c   1.000
_cell.angle_alpha   90.00
_cell.angle_beta   90.00
_cell.angle_gamma   90.00
#
_symmetry.space_group_name_H-M   'P 1'
#
loop_
_entity.id
_entity.type
_entity.pdbx_description
1 polymer ?
#
loop_
_entity_poly.entity_id
_entity_poly.type
_entity_poly.pdbx_seq_one_letter_code
_entity_poly.pdbx_strand_id
1 'polypeptide(L)'
;EEMLATKVLTAEVRDGEVTVARAFEPLTLATVRQIIALGTKEVKVIDISKDDTVVKALKKDPAHDQEEALKDIYRRLRPGDPPTVANARALLKRLFFDPKKYDLGRVGRYKLNQKLGIDVDLSERILTDRDFIAAIKYLINLRRGEGTLDDIDHLGSRRVRTVGELLANQCRVGLARTERLVKERMTLFDINVDGMTPQKLINPKA
;
A
#
# COMPACT_ATOMS: atom_id res chain seq x y z
N GLU A 1 1.27 -35.45 -16.35
CA GLU A 1 2.34 -34.44 -16.29
C GLU A 1 1.81 -33.01 -16.42
N GLU A 2 0.86 -32.75 -17.32
CA GLU A 2 0.26 -31.41 -17.51
C GLU A 2 -0.32 -30.78 -16.23
N MET A 3 -1.03 -31.56 -15.39
CA MET A 3 -1.59 -31.05 -14.13
C MET A 3 -0.53 -30.62 -13.10
N LEU A 4 0.69 -31.17 -13.16
CA LEU A 4 1.78 -30.82 -12.25
C LEU A 4 2.47 -29.53 -12.67
N ALA A 5 2.61 -29.30 -13.98
CA ALA A 5 3.20 -28.08 -14.53
C ALA A 5 2.41 -26.81 -14.15
N THR A 6 1.10 -26.94 -13.95
CA THR A 6 0.23 -25.84 -13.49
C THR A 6 0.28 -25.57 -11.98
N LYS A 7 1.02 -26.38 -11.21
CA LYS A 7 1.13 -26.23 -9.75
C LYS A 7 2.51 -25.70 -9.39
N VAL A 8 2.53 -24.60 -8.66
CA VAL A 8 3.75 -23.88 -8.28
C VAL A 8 3.90 -23.85 -6.76
N LEU A 9 5.12 -24.00 -6.25
CA LEU A 9 5.38 -23.98 -4.81
C LEU A 9 5.25 -22.59 -4.20
N THR A 10 4.66 -22.49 -3.00
CA THR A 10 4.56 -21.22 -2.26
C THR A 10 5.84 -20.84 -1.53
N ALA A 11 6.64 -21.81 -1.14
CA ALA A 11 7.84 -21.64 -0.33
C ALA A 11 8.94 -22.58 -0.80
N GLU A 12 10.19 -22.24 -0.50
CA GLU A 12 11.32 -23.10 -0.80
C GLU A 12 11.30 -24.34 0.09
N VAL A 13 11.60 -25.50 -0.50
CA VAL A 13 11.83 -26.74 0.23
C VAL A 13 13.33 -26.98 0.28
N ARG A 14 13.88 -27.03 1.50
CA ARG A 14 15.31 -27.18 1.76
C ARG A 14 15.58 -28.49 2.50
N ASP A 15 16.69 -29.13 2.14
CA ASP A 15 17.29 -30.26 2.85
C ASP A 15 18.62 -29.79 3.45
N GLY A 16 18.57 -29.35 4.72
CA GLY A 16 19.69 -28.64 5.34
C GLY A 16 20.04 -27.36 4.56
N GLU A 17 21.24 -27.32 3.96
CA GLU A 17 21.72 -26.19 3.15
C GLU A 17 21.34 -26.29 1.67
N VAL A 18 20.88 -27.45 1.19
CA VAL A 18 20.56 -27.66 -0.23
C VAL A 18 19.11 -27.28 -0.49
N THR A 19 18.89 -26.36 -1.43
CA THR A 19 17.53 -26.03 -1.90
C THR A 19 17.09 -27.08 -2.91
N VAL A 20 16.15 -27.93 -2.50
CA VAL A 20 15.62 -29.03 -3.32
C VAL A 20 14.56 -28.52 -4.30
N ALA A 21 13.78 -27.54 -3.88
CA ALA A 21 12.79 -26.89 -4.73
C ALA A 21 12.67 -25.40 -4.40
N ARG A 22 12.69 -24.56 -5.43
CA ARG A 22 12.56 -23.11 -5.28
C ARG A 22 11.10 -22.68 -5.18
N ALA A 23 10.84 -21.60 -4.44
CA ALA A 23 9.55 -20.96 -4.43
C ALA A 23 9.21 -20.42 -5.82
N PHE A 24 7.93 -20.42 -6.18
CA PHE A 24 7.41 -19.88 -7.44
C PHE A 24 7.89 -20.61 -8.72
N GLU A 25 8.46 -21.81 -8.59
CA GLU A 25 8.77 -22.70 -9.72
C GLU A 25 7.72 -23.82 -9.89
N PRO A 26 7.40 -24.20 -11.15
CA PRO A 26 6.43 -25.26 -11.43
C PRO A 26 6.95 -26.62 -10.97
N LEU A 27 6.04 -27.45 -10.47
CA LEU A 27 6.38 -28.79 -10.00
C LEU A 27 6.68 -29.73 -11.17
N THR A 28 7.87 -30.35 -11.10
CA THR A 28 8.22 -31.46 -11.98
C THR A 28 8.15 -32.78 -11.21
N LEU A 29 8.04 -33.88 -11.95
CA LEU A 29 8.02 -35.23 -11.37
C LEU A 29 9.30 -35.55 -10.57
N ALA A 30 10.44 -34.99 -10.99
CA ALA A 30 11.70 -35.09 -10.27
C ALA A 30 11.66 -34.36 -8.93
N THR A 31 11.19 -33.09 -8.93
CA THR A 31 11.06 -32.28 -7.71
C THR A 31 10.12 -32.93 -6.70
N VAL A 32 9.00 -33.51 -7.16
CA VAL A 32 8.05 -34.21 -6.28
C VAL A 32 8.69 -35.44 -5.63
N ARG A 33 9.45 -36.26 -6.39
CA ARG A 33 10.15 -37.43 -5.84
C ARG A 33 11.16 -37.04 -4.75
N GLN A 34 11.88 -35.93 -4.95
CA GLN A 34 12.82 -35.42 -3.96
C GLN A 34 12.10 -34.92 -2.70
N ILE A 35 10.98 -34.20 -2.84
CA ILE A 35 10.15 -33.77 -1.71
C ILE A 35 9.62 -34.97 -0.90
N ILE A 36 9.21 -36.04 -1.58
CA ILE A 36 8.77 -37.28 -0.94
C ILE A 36 9.94 -37.96 -0.20
N ALA A 37 11.12 -37.99 -0.81
CA ALA A 37 12.33 -38.56 -0.18
C ALA A 37 12.73 -37.82 1.11
N LEU A 38 12.44 -36.51 1.19
CA LEU A 38 12.62 -35.70 2.40
C LEU A 38 11.60 -36.01 3.51
N GLY A 39 10.61 -36.87 3.26
CA GLY A 39 9.57 -37.19 4.22
C GLY A 39 8.52 -36.09 4.41
N THR A 40 8.46 -35.10 3.52
CA THR A 40 7.45 -34.03 3.59
C THR A 40 6.10 -34.56 3.12
N LYS A 41 5.12 -34.63 4.02
CA LYS A 41 3.80 -35.24 3.74
C LYS A 41 2.87 -34.32 2.94
N GLU A 42 2.97 -33.01 3.16
CA GLU A 42 2.07 -32.03 2.55
C GLU A 42 2.84 -30.77 2.17
N VAL A 43 2.51 -30.21 1.00
CA VAL A 43 3.10 -28.96 0.52
C VAL A 43 2.01 -28.05 -0.04
N LYS A 44 2.09 -26.76 0.29
CA LYS A 44 1.18 -25.74 -0.24
C LYS A 44 1.61 -25.35 -1.66
N VAL A 45 0.65 -25.40 -2.56
CA VAL A 45 0.83 -25.07 -3.98
C VAL A 45 -0.17 -24.01 -4.41
N ILE A 46 0.26 -23.18 -5.35
CA ILE A 46 -0.58 -22.24 -6.08
C ILE A 46 -0.87 -22.86 -7.44
N ASP A 47 -2.15 -22.89 -7.81
CA ASP A 47 -2.57 -23.28 -9.15
C ASP A 47 -2.52 -22.06 -10.08
N ILE A 48 -1.62 -22.10 -11.07
CA ILE A 48 -1.42 -21.05 -12.06
C ILE A 48 -2.20 -21.28 -13.36
N SER A 49 -3.07 -22.29 -13.42
CA SER A 49 -3.86 -22.61 -14.62
C SER A 49 -4.73 -21.45 -15.11
N LYS A 50 -5.24 -20.62 -14.18
CA LYS A 50 -6.16 -19.51 -14.48
C LYS A 50 -5.46 -18.15 -14.61
N ASP A 51 -4.43 -17.91 -13.81
CA ASP A 51 -3.63 -16.68 -13.83
C ASP A 51 -2.28 -16.93 -13.18
N ASP A 52 -1.21 -16.45 -13.82
CA ASP A 52 0.16 -16.52 -13.31
C ASP A 52 0.76 -15.13 -13.04
N THR A 53 -0.05 -14.06 -13.12
CA THR A 53 0.39 -12.67 -13.03
C THR A 53 1.08 -12.40 -11.69
N VAL A 54 0.48 -12.84 -10.59
CA VAL A 54 1.03 -12.62 -9.24
C VAL A 54 2.32 -13.41 -9.05
N VAL A 55 2.37 -14.66 -9.50
CA VAL A 55 3.56 -15.51 -9.38
C VAL A 55 4.73 -14.93 -10.19
N LYS A 56 4.46 -14.45 -11.41
CA LYS A 56 5.46 -13.75 -12.24
C LYS A 56 5.95 -12.45 -11.61
N ALA A 57 5.07 -11.71 -10.94
CA ALA A 57 5.44 -10.48 -10.24
C ALA A 57 6.33 -10.79 -9.04
N LEU A 58 5.95 -11.77 -8.20
CA LEU A 58 6.74 -12.22 -7.04
C LEU A 58 8.11 -12.75 -7.45
N LYS A 59 8.21 -13.50 -8.57
CA LYS A 59 9.50 -14.00 -9.06
C LYS A 59 10.47 -12.89 -9.49
N LYS A 60 9.94 -11.72 -9.89
CA LYS A 60 10.73 -10.54 -10.28
C LYS A 60 10.93 -9.55 -9.13
N ASP A 61 10.28 -9.77 -8.00
CA ASP A 61 10.36 -8.87 -6.85
C ASP A 61 11.74 -8.99 -6.20
N PRO A 62 12.51 -7.90 -6.09
CA PRO A 62 13.81 -7.94 -5.43
C PRO A 62 13.70 -8.04 -3.90
N ALA A 63 12.54 -7.73 -3.30
CA ALA A 63 12.36 -7.74 -1.86
C ALA A 63 11.89 -9.11 -1.35
N HIS A 64 12.60 -9.65 -0.35
CA HIS A 64 12.29 -10.97 0.24
C HIS A 64 11.70 -10.85 1.65
N ASP A 65 11.76 -9.67 2.25
CA ASP A 65 11.17 -9.37 3.54
C ASP A 65 10.49 -7.99 3.57
N GLN A 66 9.82 -7.70 4.69
CA GLN A 66 9.11 -6.43 4.88
C GLN A 66 10.06 -5.22 4.93
N GLU A 67 11.27 -5.37 5.48
CA GLU A 67 12.21 -4.26 5.63
C GLU A 67 12.81 -3.83 4.29
N GLU A 68 13.19 -4.79 3.45
CA GLU A 68 13.63 -4.60 2.08
C GLU A 68 12.54 -3.95 1.25
N ALA A 69 11.29 -4.44 1.35
CA ALA A 69 10.15 -3.86 0.65
C ALA A 69 9.94 -2.38 1.06
N LEU A 70 10.00 -2.08 2.35
CA LEU A 70 9.90 -0.70 2.86
C LEU A 70 11.03 0.19 2.32
N LYS A 71 12.27 -0.30 2.35
CA LYS A 71 13.43 0.43 1.82
C LYS A 71 13.29 0.67 0.31
N ASP A 72 12.82 -0.32 -0.46
CA ASP A 72 12.62 -0.18 -1.90
C ASP A 72 11.54 0.87 -2.23
N ILE A 73 10.38 0.80 -1.56
CA ILE A 73 9.31 1.81 -1.69
C ILE A 73 9.85 3.21 -1.39
N TYR A 74 10.63 3.36 -0.33
CA TYR A 74 11.21 4.65 0.04
C TYR A 74 12.18 5.19 -1.02
N ARG A 75 13.09 4.35 -1.54
CA ARG A 75 14.05 4.75 -2.59
C ARG A 75 13.34 5.24 -3.85
N ARG A 76 12.24 4.60 -4.25
CA ARG A 76 11.45 5.00 -5.42
C ARG A 76 10.75 6.33 -5.24
N LEU A 77 10.23 6.60 -4.04
CA LEU A 77 9.53 7.86 -3.73
C LEU A 77 10.48 9.03 -3.47
N ARG A 78 11.67 8.75 -2.96
CA ARG A 78 12.70 9.75 -2.62
C ARG A 78 14.08 9.29 -3.10
N PRO A 79 14.35 9.38 -4.41
CA PRO A 79 15.65 9.02 -4.94
C PRO A 79 16.71 9.99 -4.40
N GLY A 80 17.65 9.47 -3.60
CA GLY A 80 18.77 10.24 -3.03
C GLY A 80 18.85 10.25 -1.51
N ASP A 81 17.72 10.10 -0.80
CA ASP A 81 17.71 10.03 0.67
C ASP A 81 18.09 8.61 1.14
N PRO A 82 18.94 8.45 2.17
CA PRO A 82 19.27 7.13 2.71
C PRO A 82 18.02 6.46 3.32
N PRO A 83 17.64 5.26 2.85
CA PRO A 83 16.43 4.58 3.35
C PRO A 83 16.70 3.90 4.69
N THR A 84 15.99 4.32 5.73
CA THR A 84 15.89 3.58 7.00
C THR A 84 14.49 2.99 7.14
N VAL A 85 14.36 1.86 7.84
CA VAL A 85 13.05 1.19 8.04
C VAL A 85 12.06 2.12 8.74
N ALA A 86 12.53 2.89 9.73
CA ALA A 86 11.72 3.85 10.46
C ALA A 86 11.18 4.96 9.55
N ASN A 87 12.05 5.58 8.74
CA ASN A 87 11.65 6.65 7.82
C ASN A 87 10.71 6.14 6.72
N ALA A 88 10.97 4.95 6.19
CA ALA A 88 10.13 4.30 5.20
C ALA A 88 8.73 4.00 5.73
N ARG A 89 8.64 3.40 6.93
CA ARG A 89 7.36 3.12 7.59
C ARG A 89 6.59 4.41 7.89
N ALA A 90 7.27 5.45 8.37
CA ALA A 90 6.67 6.74 8.63
C ALA A 90 6.13 7.40 7.36
N LEU A 91 6.87 7.33 6.25
CA LEU A 91 6.44 7.84 4.95
C LEU A 91 5.18 7.12 4.46
N LEU A 92 5.17 5.78 4.49
CA LEU A 92 4.03 4.98 4.05
C LEU A 92 2.78 5.28 4.90
N LYS A 93 2.95 5.34 6.23
CA LYS A 93 1.88 5.73 7.16
C LYS A 93 1.29 7.09 6.78
N ARG A 94 2.15 8.07 6.51
CA ARG A 94 1.73 9.43 6.14
C ARG A 94 1.00 9.50 4.80
N LEU A 95 1.31 8.62 3.86
CA LEU A 95 0.70 8.63 2.53
C LEU A 95 -0.75 8.16 2.53
N PHE A 96 -1.07 7.08 3.24
CA PHE A 96 -2.37 6.42 3.12
C PHE A 96 -3.13 6.23 4.44
N PHE A 97 -2.42 6.23 5.57
CA PHE A 97 -2.95 5.82 6.87
C PHE A 97 -2.97 6.97 7.91
N ASP A 98 -2.63 8.20 7.50
CA ASP A 98 -2.69 9.39 8.36
C ASP A 98 -3.94 10.21 8.01
N PRO A 99 -4.95 10.26 8.90
CA PRO A 99 -6.21 10.98 8.63
C PRO A 99 -6.01 12.50 8.48
N LYS A 100 -4.88 13.06 8.92
CA LYS A 100 -4.57 14.48 8.70
C LYS A 100 -4.13 14.74 7.26
N LYS A 101 -3.53 13.74 6.60
CA LYS A 101 -2.90 13.88 5.27
C LYS A 101 -3.70 13.22 4.17
N TYR A 102 -4.49 12.20 4.49
CA TYR A 102 -5.28 11.44 3.54
C TYR A 102 -6.75 11.39 3.97
N ASP A 103 -7.66 11.72 3.05
CA ASP A 103 -9.11 11.69 3.28
C ASP A 103 -9.81 11.42 1.94
N LEU A 104 -10.44 10.26 1.81
CA LEU A 104 -11.27 9.89 0.65
C LEU A 104 -12.55 10.72 0.56
N GLY A 105 -12.96 11.32 1.68
CA GLY A 105 -14.30 11.82 1.89
C GLY A 105 -15.33 10.69 1.94
N ARG A 106 -16.52 11.02 2.44
CA ARG A 106 -17.65 10.07 2.52
C ARG A 106 -18.03 9.49 1.15
N VAL A 107 -18.01 10.33 0.11
CA VAL A 107 -18.33 9.91 -1.27
C VAL A 107 -17.23 9.04 -1.87
N GLY A 108 -15.95 9.33 -1.59
CA GLY A 108 -14.85 8.50 -2.09
C GLY A 108 -14.87 7.11 -1.46
N ARG A 109 -15.05 7.02 -0.15
CA ARG A 109 -15.22 5.74 0.56
C ARG A 109 -16.41 4.95 0.01
N TYR A 110 -17.56 5.59 -0.16
CA TYR A 110 -18.75 4.95 -0.76
C TYR A 110 -18.46 4.38 -2.16
N LYS A 111 -17.83 5.17 -3.04
CA LYS A 111 -17.49 4.72 -4.40
C LYS A 111 -16.48 3.58 -4.40
N LEU A 112 -15.49 3.63 -3.51
CA LEU A 112 -14.48 2.58 -3.39
C LEU A 112 -15.14 1.26 -2.95
N ASN A 113 -16.00 1.32 -1.93
CA ASN A 113 -16.77 0.18 -1.46
C ASN A 113 -17.64 -0.42 -2.57
N GLN A 114 -18.37 0.44 -3.28
CA GLN A 114 -19.22 0.01 -4.40
C GLN A 114 -18.41 -0.65 -5.53
N LYS A 115 -17.27 -0.06 -5.90
CA LYS A 115 -16.43 -0.57 -7.00
C LYS A 115 -15.75 -1.88 -6.66
N LEU A 116 -15.24 -2.01 -5.44
CA LEU A 116 -14.47 -3.17 -4.99
C LEU A 116 -15.34 -4.25 -4.33
N GLY A 117 -16.63 -3.99 -4.11
CA GLY A 117 -17.55 -4.92 -3.45
C GLY A 117 -17.19 -5.19 -1.99
N ILE A 118 -16.67 -4.17 -1.28
CA ILE A 118 -16.26 -4.28 0.12
C ILE A 118 -17.18 -3.46 1.02
N ASP A 119 -17.35 -3.92 2.26
CA ASP A 119 -18.18 -3.26 3.27
C ASP A 119 -17.29 -2.70 4.39
N VAL A 120 -16.81 -1.48 4.16
CA VAL A 120 -16.03 -0.69 5.13
C VAL A 120 -16.87 0.51 5.54
N ASP A 121 -16.88 0.84 6.83
CA ASP A 121 -17.73 1.92 7.33
C ASP A 121 -17.47 3.27 6.61
N LEU A 122 -18.53 4.03 6.33
CA LEU A 122 -18.43 5.31 5.61
C LEU A 122 -17.74 6.42 6.43
N SER A 123 -17.60 6.24 7.74
CA SER A 123 -16.80 7.09 8.61
C SER A 123 -15.30 6.82 8.49
N GLU A 124 -14.90 5.65 7.98
CA GLU A 124 -13.50 5.33 7.69
C GLU A 124 -13.07 5.95 6.36
N ARG A 125 -12.34 7.06 6.47
CA ARG A 125 -11.97 7.89 5.32
C ARG A 125 -10.51 7.72 4.89
N ILE A 126 -9.70 6.96 5.62
CA ILE A 126 -8.35 6.58 5.18
C ILE A 126 -8.40 5.25 4.43
N LEU A 127 -7.34 4.91 3.69
CA LEU A 127 -7.25 3.58 3.07
C LEU A 127 -6.89 2.53 4.12
N THR A 128 -7.39 1.32 3.91
CA THR A 128 -7.14 0.13 4.73
C THR A 128 -6.44 -0.94 3.90
N ASP A 129 -5.78 -1.89 4.56
CA ASP A 129 -5.10 -2.99 3.87
C ASP A 129 -6.06 -3.81 2.99
N ARG A 130 -7.33 -3.92 3.42
CA ARG A 130 -8.40 -4.57 2.65
C ARG A 130 -8.68 -3.87 1.33
N ASP A 131 -8.61 -2.54 1.30
CA ASP A 131 -8.82 -1.76 0.08
C ASP A 131 -7.76 -2.09 -0.97
N PHE A 132 -6.49 -2.16 -0.56
CA PHE A 132 -5.38 -2.51 -1.46
C PHE A 132 -5.52 -3.91 -2.03
N ILE A 133 -5.81 -4.90 -1.17
CA ILE A 133 -5.99 -6.29 -1.59
C ILE A 133 -7.17 -6.41 -2.55
N ALA A 134 -8.30 -5.77 -2.25
CA ALA A 134 -9.48 -5.80 -3.10
C ALA A 134 -9.25 -5.10 -4.44
N ALA A 135 -8.55 -3.96 -4.46
CA ALA A 135 -8.18 -3.26 -5.68
C ALA A 135 -7.27 -4.11 -6.58
N ILE A 136 -6.26 -4.77 -6.02
CA ILE A 136 -5.36 -5.66 -6.78
C ILE A 136 -6.14 -6.86 -7.33
N LYS A 137 -7.01 -7.48 -6.53
CA LYS A 137 -7.90 -8.57 -6.99
C LYS A 137 -8.81 -8.12 -8.13
N TYR A 138 -9.40 -6.93 -8.02
CA TYR A 138 -10.25 -6.36 -9.07
C TYR A 138 -9.46 -6.18 -10.37
N LEU A 139 -8.23 -5.66 -10.31
CA LEU A 139 -7.38 -5.49 -11.48
C LEU A 139 -6.98 -6.83 -12.14
N ILE A 140 -6.69 -7.86 -11.34
CA ILE A 140 -6.39 -9.20 -11.85
C ILE A 140 -7.62 -9.80 -12.55
N ASN A 141 -8.80 -9.69 -11.94
CA ASN A 141 -10.04 -10.17 -12.55
C ASN A 141 -10.37 -9.42 -13.84
N LEU A 142 -10.17 -8.10 -13.85
CA LEU A 142 -10.36 -7.27 -15.05
C LEU A 142 -9.45 -7.71 -16.20
N ARG A 143 -8.18 -8.06 -15.91
CA ARG A 143 -7.26 -8.64 -16.90
C ARG A 143 -7.76 -9.98 -17.46
N ARG A 144 -8.44 -10.78 -16.64
CA ARG A 144 -9.07 -12.05 -17.04
C ARG A 144 -10.38 -11.85 -17.83
N GLY A 145 -10.83 -10.61 -18.02
CA GLY A 145 -12.11 -10.27 -18.63
C GLY A 145 -13.30 -10.34 -17.67
N GLU A 146 -13.05 -10.54 -16.37
CA GLU A 146 -14.08 -10.56 -15.32
C GLU A 146 -14.17 -9.15 -14.68
N GLY A 147 -15.11 -8.33 -15.15
CA GLY A 147 -15.37 -7.00 -14.60
C GLY A 147 -15.66 -5.97 -15.70
N THR A 148 -15.84 -4.72 -15.29
CA THR A 148 -16.12 -3.60 -16.21
C THR A 148 -15.03 -2.53 -16.12
N LEU A 149 -14.63 -2.05 -17.29
CA LEU A 149 -13.78 -0.87 -17.42
C LEU A 149 -14.61 0.37 -17.07
N ASP A 150 -14.00 1.31 -16.35
CA ASP A 150 -14.64 2.57 -16.02
C ASP A 150 -14.53 3.54 -17.18
N ASP A 151 -15.66 4.16 -17.53
CA ASP A 151 -15.68 5.33 -18.40
C ASP A 151 -15.30 6.57 -17.57
N ILE A 152 -14.13 7.14 -17.89
CA ILE A 152 -13.60 8.32 -17.22
C ILE A 152 -14.38 9.60 -17.55
N ASP A 153 -15.13 9.60 -18.65
CA ASP A 153 -15.92 10.74 -19.10
C ASP A 153 -17.35 10.72 -18.54
N HIS A 154 -17.78 9.60 -17.96
CA HIS A 154 -19.04 9.55 -17.25
C HIS A 154 -19.07 10.61 -16.14
N LEU A 155 -20.11 11.45 -16.14
CA LEU A 155 -20.32 12.49 -15.13
C LEU A 155 -20.30 11.96 -13.68
N GLY A 156 -20.63 10.68 -13.46
CA GLY A 156 -20.48 10.04 -12.16
C GLY A 156 -19.03 10.00 -11.67
N SER A 157 -18.05 9.94 -12.57
CA SER A 157 -16.60 10.01 -12.31
C SER A 157 -16.07 11.45 -12.27
N ARG A 158 -16.85 12.43 -12.74
CA ARG A 158 -16.54 13.85 -12.67
C ARG A 158 -17.05 14.45 -11.35
N ARG A 159 -16.34 15.46 -10.83
CA ARG A 159 -16.72 16.17 -9.60
C ARG A 159 -16.56 17.67 -9.80
N VAL A 160 -17.65 18.40 -9.58
CA VAL A 160 -17.65 19.86 -9.55
C VAL A 160 -17.14 20.31 -8.18
N ARG A 161 -16.15 21.21 -8.17
CA ARG A 161 -15.67 21.87 -6.94
C ARG A 161 -16.23 23.29 -6.91
N THR A 162 -16.88 23.65 -5.81
CA THR A 162 -17.40 25.01 -5.63
C THR A 162 -16.28 25.95 -5.19
N VAL A 163 -16.51 27.26 -5.35
CA VAL A 163 -15.55 28.29 -4.89
C VAL A 163 -15.24 28.13 -3.40
N GLY A 164 -16.25 27.83 -2.58
CA GLY A 164 -16.07 27.58 -1.16
C GLY A 164 -15.18 26.39 -0.85
N GLU A 165 -15.29 25.29 -1.62
CA GLU A 165 -14.40 24.14 -1.46
C GLU A 165 -12.95 24.47 -1.85
N LEU A 166 -12.77 25.17 -2.97
CA LEU A 166 -11.44 25.58 -3.42
C LEU A 166 -10.77 26.50 -2.40
N LEU A 167 -11.52 27.47 -1.87
CA LEU A 167 -11.04 28.37 -0.82
C LEU A 167 -10.74 27.60 0.48
N ALA A 168 -11.63 26.72 0.93
CA ALA A 168 -11.44 25.91 2.12
C ALA A 168 -10.18 25.04 2.02
N ASN A 169 -9.91 24.44 0.86
CA ASN A 169 -8.70 23.66 0.62
C ASN A 169 -7.44 24.54 0.73
N GLN A 170 -7.46 25.75 0.17
CA GLN A 170 -6.33 26.68 0.31
C GLN A 170 -6.13 27.14 1.75
N CYS A 171 -7.20 27.50 2.45
CA CYS A 171 -7.17 27.82 3.87
C CYS A 171 -6.62 26.66 4.70
N ARG A 172 -7.03 25.41 4.43
CA ARG A 172 -6.52 24.21 5.12
C ARG A 172 -5.01 24.06 4.94
N VAL A 173 -4.50 24.26 3.73
CA VAL A 173 -3.06 24.19 3.44
C VAL A 173 -2.31 25.33 4.13
N GLY A 174 -2.87 26.54 4.16
CA GLY A 174 -2.32 27.69 4.89
C GLY A 174 -2.23 27.41 6.40
N LEU A 175 -3.34 27.03 7.02
CA LEU A 175 -3.42 26.70 8.46
C LEU A 175 -2.48 25.56 8.84
N ALA A 176 -2.32 24.55 7.98
CA ALA A 176 -1.35 23.46 8.22
C ALA A 176 0.11 23.95 8.23
N ARG A 177 0.44 25.00 7.46
CA ARG A 177 1.76 25.65 7.53
C ARG A 177 1.90 26.47 8.80
N THR A 178 0.88 27.24 9.16
CA THR A 178 0.85 28.02 10.41
C THR A 178 0.98 27.12 11.64
N GLU A 179 0.27 25.99 11.69
CA GLU A 179 0.36 24.98 12.76
C GLU A 179 1.81 24.48 12.92
N ARG A 180 2.49 24.18 11.82
CA ARG A 180 3.87 23.74 11.83
C ARG A 180 4.80 24.83 12.41
N LEU A 181 4.67 26.07 11.94
CA LEU A 181 5.47 27.19 12.42
C LEU A 181 5.26 27.43 13.93
N VAL A 182 4.00 27.35 14.38
CA VAL A 182 3.65 27.48 15.80
C VAL A 182 4.33 26.40 16.63
N LYS A 183 4.30 25.12 16.20
CA LYS A 183 4.98 24.03 16.91
C LYS A 183 6.48 24.20 16.98
N GLU A 184 7.12 24.60 15.87
CA GLU A 184 8.56 24.88 15.82
C GLU A 184 8.95 26.03 16.77
N ARG A 185 8.12 27.08 16.85
CA ARG A 185 8.32 28.15 17.83
C ARG A 185 8.11 27.69 19.26
N MET A 186 7.08 26.90 19.53
CA MET A 186 6.81 26.39 20.88
C MET A 186 7.99 25.60 21.47
N THR A 187 8.75 24.89 20.64
CA THR A 187 9.96 24.19 21.08
C THR A 187 11.17 25.09 21.37
N LEU A 188 11.20 26.29 20.79
CA LEU A 188 12.31 27.24 20.94
C LEU A 188 12.08 28.28 22.04
N PHE A 189 10.83 28.52 22.43
CA PHE A 189 10.48 29.48 23.47
C PHE A 189 10.75 28.88 24.86
N ASP A 190 11.52 29.59 25.68
CA ASP A 190 11.72 29.26 27.08
C ASP A 190 10.47 29.63 27.89
N ILE A 191 9.82 28.62 28.46
CA ILE A 191 8.56 28.74 29.21
C ILE A 191 8.75 29.63 30.45
N ASN A 192 9.98 29.77 30.94
CA ASN A 192 10.29 30.39 32.22
C ASN A 192 10.55 31.90 32.15
N VAL A 193 10.86 32.44 30.98
CA VAL A 193 11.33 33.83 30.83
C VAL A 193 10.18 34.79 30.49
N ASP A 194 9.14 34.29 29.84
CA ASP A 194 8.04 35.13 29.34
C ASP A 194 6.82 34.27 29.05
N GLY A 195 5.66 34.58 29.65
CA GLY A 195 4.44 33.78 29.45
C GLY A 195 4.10 33.55 27.98
N MET A 196 3.83 32.29 27.61
CA MET A 196 3.50 31.90 26.24
C MET A 196 2.08 32.35 25.88
N THR A 197 1.95 33.31 24.96
CA THR A 197 0.64 33.79 24.46
C THR A 197 0.46 33.48 22.97
N PRO A 198 -0.79 33.24 22.49
CA PRO A 198 -1.04 32.91 21.08
C PRO A 198 -0.53 33.95 20.09
N GLN A 199 -0.55 35.24 20.48
CA GLN A 199 -0.04 36.34 19.66
C GLN A 199 1.48 36.24 19.41
N LYS A 200 2.26 35.72 20.37
CA LYS A 200 3.71 35.53 20.20
C LYS A 200 4.05 34.36 19.25
N LEU A 201 3.13 33.41 19.08
CA LEU A 201 3.34 32.20 18.28
C LEU A 201 2.88 32.34 16.83
N ILE A 202 1.77 33.04 16.60
CA ILE A 202 1.18 33.19 15.27
C ILE A 202 1.86 34.36 14.54
N ASN A 203 2.43 34.11 13.35
CA ASN A 203 2.86 35.18 12.46
C ASN A 203 1.72 35.52 11.48
N PRO A 204 1.12 36.73 11.55
CA PRO A 204 0.04 37.11 10.62
C PRO A 204 0.52 37.38 9.19
N LYS A 205 1.83 37.44 8.93
CA LYS A 205 2.42 37.70 7.61
C LYS A 205 2.90 36.46 6.84
N ALA A 206 2.75 35.26 7.41
CA ALA A 206 3.25 34.00 6.85
C ALA A 206 2.15 33.16 6.17
#